data_AF-F0T2D0-F1
#
_entry.id   AF-F0T2D0-F1
#
_cell.length_a   1.000
_cell.length_b   1.000
_cell.length_c   1.000
_cell.angle_alpha   90.00
_cell.angle_beta   90.00
_cell.angle_gamma   90.00
#
_symmetry.space_group_name_H-M   'P 1'
#
loop_
_entity.id
_entity.type
_entity.pdbx_description
1 polymer ?
#
loop_
_entity_poly.entity_id
_entity_poly.type
_entity_poly.pdbx_seq_one_letter_code
_entity_poly.pdbx_strand_id
1 'polypeptide(L)'
;MIILTDTMVGVQCSKCGELHFRTLSRFAFSHFNKEYFSCSCGAPLLTILKIEDSKFRIEYPCIYCGKTHQIVAKRSAVWGEDVLKLECQVKKLPIGYIGKRNSITGLCQEMKQGFVQFASQLVNDEEPDNDFEYFFIIYALMEKIGKMAEADLLGCKCGNNNLAVEILPEGIEIICEKCHAVGMISAADKEILSKIDHMAAISLEENMTTLINNPLQREKSWIKKQ
;
A
#
# COMPACT_ATOMS: atom_id res chain seq x y z
N MET A 1 -26.20 -19.38 -21.22
CA MET A 1 -25.66 -19.12 -19.87
C MET A 1 -24.15 -19.03 -19.97
N ILE A 2 -23.58 -17.83 -19.93
CA ILE A 2 -22.12 -17.64 -19.98
C ILE A 2 -21.59 -17.93 -18.58
N ILE A 3 -20.79 -18.97 -18.45
CA ILE A 3 -20.14 -19.30 -17.18
C ILE A 3 -18.82 -18.53 -17.15
N LEU A 4 -18.64 -17.66 -16.16
CA LEU A 4 -17.35 -17.00 -15.96
C LEU A 4 -16.33 -18.06 -15.57
N THR A 5 -15.32 -18.21 -16.40
CA THR A 5 -14.21 -19.15 -16.19
C THR A 5 -13.07 -18.51 -15.42
N ASP A 6 -13.01 -17.19 -15.40
CA ASP A 6 -11.92 -16.44 -14.81
C ASP A 6 -12.48 -15.36 -13.90
N THR A 7 -11.87 -15.24 -12.74
CA THR A 7 -12.14 -14.18 -11.77
C THR A 7 -10.84 -13.43 -11.50
N MET A 8 -10.93 -12.24 -10.93
CA MET A 8 -9.77 -11.48 -10.51
C MET A 8 -9.67 -11.48 -8.99
N VAL A 9 -8.45 -11.61 -8.50
CA VAL A 9 -8.09 -11.44 -7.10
C VAL A 9 -7.33 -10.13 -6.98
N GLY A 10 -7.88 -9.17 -6.25
CA GLY A 10 -7.18 -7.96 -5.82
C GLY A 10 -6.82 -8.10 -4.34
N VAL A 11 -5.55 -8.14 -3.97
CA VAL A 11 -5.13 -8.36 -2.58
C VAL A 11 -3.91 -7.53 -2.23
N GLN A 12 -3.92 -6.95 -1.03
CA GLN A 12 -2.82 -6.19 -0.48
C GLN A 12 -1.78 -7.13 0.16
N CYS A 13 -0.50 -6.94 -0.17
CA CYS A 13 0.58 -7.72 0.43
C CYS A 13 0.73 -7.41 1.92
N SER A 14 0.79 -8.43 2.78
CA SER A 14 1.00 -8.23 4.22
C SER A 14 2.41 -7.78 4.61
N LYS A 15 3.38 -7.83 3.68
CA LYS A 15 4.79 -7.51 3.94
C LYS A 15 5.20 -6.14 3.42
N CYS A 16 4.79 -5.76 2.20
CA CYS A 16 5.14 -4.47 1.60
C CYS A 16 3.94 -3.54 1.39
N GLY A 17 2.70 -4.02 1.62
CA GLY A 17 1.49 -3.24 1.41
C GLY A 17 1.11 -3.02 -0.06
N GLU A 18 1.91 -3.48 -1.02
CA GLU A 18 1.60 -3.34 -2.45
C GLU A 18 0.31 -4.09 -2.80
N LEU A 19 -0.55 -3.44 -3.58
CA LEU A 19 -1.79 -4.04 -4.08
C LEU A 19 -1.51 -4.80 -5.36
N HIS A 20 -1.87 -6.09 -5.38
CA HIS A 20 -1.72 -6.92 -6.57
C HIS A 20 -3.06 -7.36 -7.12
N PHE A 21 -3.14 -7.36 -8.45
CA PHE A 21 -4.20 -8.02 -9.19
C PHE A 21 -3.66 -9.30 -9.83
N ARG A 22 -4.36 -10.42 -9.63
CA ARG A 22 -4.04 -11.73 -10.21
C ARG A 22 -5.29 -12.35 -10.82
N THR A 23 -5.14 -12.97 -11.98
CA THR A 23 -6.23 -13.71 -12.61
C THR A 23 -6.29 -15.11 -12.02
N LEU A 24 -7.48 -15.55 -11.63
CA LEU A 24 -7.74 -16.89 -11.11
C LEU A 24 -8.70 -17.61 -12.06
N SER A 25 -8.16 -18.59 -12.79
CA SER A 25 -8.97 -19.44 -13.65
C SER A 25 -9.59 -20.58 -12.87
N ARG A 26 -10.83 -20.93 -13.20
CA ARG A 26 -11.53 -22.09 -12.66
C ARG A 26 -10.85 -23.39 -13.05
N PHE A 27 -10.19 -23.42 -14.21
CA PHE A 27 -9.49 -24.60 -14.73
C PHE A 27 -8.16 -24.88 -14.04
N ALA A 28 -7.62 -23.89 -13.31
CA ALA A 28 -6.45 -24.06 -12.47
C ALA A 28 -6.61 -25.24 -11.49
N PHE A 29 -7.84 -25.47 -11.05
CA PHE A 29 -8.19 -26.53 -10.09
C PHE A 29 -8.56 -27.88 -10.71
N SER A 30 -8.44 -28.03 -12.03
CA SER A 30 -8.76 -29.28 -12.74
C SER A 30 -7.63 -30.31 -12.64
N HIS A 31 -6.38 -29.85 -12.62
CA HIS A 31 -5.20 -30.71 -12.51
C HIS A 31 -4.49 -30.59 -11.15
N PHE A 32 -4.58 -29.42 -10.52
CA PHE A 32 -4.02 -29.15 -9.20
C PHE A 32 -5.16 -28.86 -8.24
N ASN A 33 -5.03 -29.25 -6.97
CA ASN A 33 -6.04 -28.88 -5.95
C ASN A 33 -5.70 -27.55 -5.27
N LYS A 34 -4.71 -26.81 -5.76
CA LYS A 34 -4.16 -25.64 -5.09
C LYS A 34 -3.67 -24.60 -6.10
N GLU A 35 -3.93 -23.33 -5.81
CA GLU A 35 -3.33 -22.18 -6.46
C GLU A 35 -2.65 -21.29 -5.42
N TYR A 36 -1.53 -20.68 -5.81
CA TYR A 36 -0.69 -19.87 -4.92
C TYR A 36 -0.24 -18.59 -5.63
N PHE A 37 -0.43 -17.45 -4.96
CA PHE A 37 0.01 -16.15 -5.44
C PHE A 37 1.06 -15.55 -4.52
N SER A 38 2.12 -14.99 -5.11
CA SER A 38 3.18 -14.25 -4.44
C SER A 38 3.29 -12.80 -4.91
N CYS A 39 3.84 -11.99 -4.00
CA CYS A 39 4.21 -10.61 -4.21
C CYS A 39 5.56 -10.53 -4.96
N SER A 40 5.81 -9.40 -5.63
CA SER A 40 7.12 -8.99 -6.14
C SER A 40 8.20 -8.99 -5.04
N CYS A 41 7.84 -8.68 -3.78
CA CYS A 41 8.74 -8.74 -2.62
C CYS A 41 9.02 -10.17 -2.09
N GLY A 42 8.46 -11.19 -2.75
CA GLY A 42 8.63 -12.61 -2.39
C GLY A 42 7.66 -13.14 -1.33
N ALA A 43 6.88 -12.28 -0.68
CA ALA A 43 5.91 -12.71 0.33
C ALA A 43 4.67 -13.43 -0.28
N PRO A 44 4.06 -14.38 0.46
CA PRO A 44 2.78 -14.96 0.08
C PRO A 44 1.67 -13.91 0.07
N LEU A 45 0.83 -13.92 -0.97
CA LEU A 45 -0.37 -13.08 -1.04
C LEU A 45 -1.61 -13.85 -0.65
N LEU A 46 -1.79 -15.02 -1.27
CA LEU A 46 -3.04 -15.76 -1.19
C LEU A 46 -2.82 -17.20 -1.64
N THR A 47 -3.44 -18.13 -0.94
CA THR A 47 -3.47 -19.55 -1.28
C THR A 47 -4.93 -19.99 -1.37
N ILE A 48 -5.28 -20.68 -2.45
CA ILE A 48 -6.62 -21.26 -2.62
C ILE A 48 -6.47 -22.76 -2.75
N LEU A 49 -7.20 -23.51 -1.93
CA LEU A 49 -7.23 -24.97 -1.99
C LEU A 49 -8.64 -25.45 -2.28
N LYS A 50 -8.80 -26.33 -3.26
CA LYS A 50 -10.04 -27.05 -3.52
C LYS A 50 -10.18 -28.16 -2.47
N ILE A 51 -11.17 -28.04 -1.59
CA ILE A 51 -11.44 -29.06 -0.56
C ILE A 51 -12.42 -30.11 -1.11
N GLU A 52 -13.45 -29.63 -1.79
CA GLU A 52 -14.49 -30.42 -2.45
C GLU A 52 -14.78 -29.76 -3.80
N ASP A 53 -15.51 -30.43 -4.69
CA ASP A 53 -15.86 -29.83 -5.99
C ASP A 53 -16.48 -28.44 -5.86
N SER A 54 -17.37 -28.25 -4.90
CA SER A 54 -18.10 -26.99 -4.72
C SER A 54 -17.50 -26.04 -3.68
N LYS A 55 -16.41 -26.40 -2.98
CA LYS A 55 -15.88 -25.63 -1.85
C LYS A 55 -14.37 -25.42 -1.93
N PHE A 56 -13.97 -24.18 -1.65
CA PHE A 56 -12.61 -23.71 -1.69
C PHE A 56 -12.23 -23.12 -0.35
N ARG A 57 -11.08 -23.52 0.18
CA ARG A 57 -10.41 -22.86 1.29
C ARG A 57 -9.54 -21.74 0.72
N ILE A 58 -9.65 -20.56 1.28
CA ILE A 58 -8.83 -19.40 0.88
C ILE A 58 -8.07 -18.96 2.12
N GLU A 59 -6.75 -18.98 2.03
CA GLU A 59 -5.82 -18.57 3.06
C GLU A 59 -5.06 -17.32 2.60
N TYR A 60 -4.97 -16.31 3.45
CA TYR A 60 -4.33 -15.04 3.12
C TYR A 60 -3.64 -14.43 4.35
N PRO A 61 -2.34 -14.07 4.25
CA PRO A 61 -1.65 -13.30 5.27
C PRO A 61 -2.30 -11.94 5.50
N CYS A 62 -2.41 -11.51 6.76
CA CYS A 62 -3.09 -10.28 7.13
C CYS A 62 -2.11 -9.18 7.51
N ILE A 63 -2.19 -8.05 6.79
CA ILE A 63 -1.40 -6.86 7.09
C ILE A 63 -1.76 -6.24 8.44
N TYR A 64 -3.03 -6.30 8.86
CA TYR A 64 -3.55 -5.59 10.05
C TYR A 64 -3.34 -6.31 11.39
N CYS A 65 -3.11 -7.61 11.40
CA CYS A 65 -2.89 -8.35 12.65
C CYS A 65 -1.70 -9.33 12.59
N GLY A 66 -0.97 -9.37 11.48
CA GLY A 66 0.20 -10.23 11.27
C GLY A 66 -0.10 -11.73 11.15
N LYS A 67 -1.36 -12.17 11.29
CA LYS A 67 -1.77 -13.58 11.23
C LYS A 67 -2.25 -13.97 9.84
N THR A 68 -2.17 -15.25 9.48
CA THR A 68 -2.87 -15.78 8.29
C THR A 68 -4.34 -16.03 8.62
N HIS A 69 -5.23 -15.46 7.82
CA HIS A 69 -6.66 -15.74 7.90
C HIS A 69 -7.07 -16.83 6.92
N GLN A 70 -8.16 -17.52 7.25
CA GLN A 70 -8.73 -18.57 6.42
C GLN A 70 -10.24 -18.41 6.35
N ILE A 71 -10.79 -18.57 5.14
CA ILE A 71 -12.24 -18.69 4.91
C ILE A 71 -12.53 -19.89 4.02
N VAL A 72 -13.77 -20.39 4.09
CA VAL A 72 -14.28 -21.40 3.16
C VAL A 72 -15.38 -20.76 2.32
N ALA A 73 -15.18 -20.76 1.00
CA ALA A 73 -16.10 -20.17 0.05
C ALA A 73 -16.66 -21.25 -0.88
N LYS A 74 -17.93 -21.09 -1.27
CA LYS A 74 -18.51 -21.92 -2.34
C LYS A 74 -17.93 -21.47 -3.68
N ARG A 75 -17.93 -22.36 -4.67
CA ARG A 75 -17.54 -22.06 -6.06
C ARG A 75 -18.25 -20.81 -6.59
N SER A 76 -19.55 -20.68 -6.31
CA SER A 76 -20.36 -19.52 -6.74
C SER A 76 -19.97 -18.21 -6.07
N ALA A 77 -19.27 -18.23 -4.93
CA ALA A 77 -18.76 -17.01 -4.31
C ALA A 77 -17.40 -16.58 -4.91
N VAL A 78 -16.63 -17.52 -5.47
CA VAL A 78 -15.31 -17.23 -6.07
C VAL A 78 -15.43 -16.83 -7.54
N TRP A 79 -16.29 -17.51 -8.31
CA TRP A 79 -16.52 -17.26 -9.74
C TRP A 79 -17.95 -16.79 -10.05
N GLY A 80 -18.67 -16.30 -9.04
CA GLY A 80 -20.01 -15.74 -9.24
C GLY A 80 -19.99 -14.30 -9.73
N GLU A 81 -21.19 -13.72 -9.71
CA GLU A 81 -21.41 -12.30 -9.99
C GLU A 81 -21.03 -11.42 -8.80
N ASP A 82 -21.25 -11.91 -7.58
CA ASP A 82 -20.97 -11.18 -6.35
C ASP A 82 -19.47 -11.12 -6.04
N VAL A 83 -19.06 -10.01 -5.42
CA VAL A 83 -17.68 -9.83 -4.95
C VAL A 83 -17.51 -10.51 -3.59
N LEU A 84 -16.52 -11.40 -3.49
CA LEU A 84 -16.09 -11.99 -2.23
C LEU A 84 -15.05 -11.09 -1.55
N LYS A 85 -15.41 -10.53 -0.39
CA LYS A 85 -14.52 -9.72 0.45
C LYS A 85 -13.58 -10.61 1.29
N LEU A 86 -12.30 -10.28 1.29
CA LEU A 86 -11.28 -10.79 2.21
C LEU A 86 -10.99 -9.70 3.23
N GLU A 87 -11.04 -10.02 4.52
CA GLU A 87 -10.91 -9.02 5.58
C GLU A 87 -10.14 -9.54 6.79
N CYS A 88 -9.59 -8.61 7.57
CA CYS A 88 -9.01 -8.93 8.87
C CYS A 88 -10.12 -9.44 9.80
N GLN A 89 -9.99 -10.67 10.30
CA GLN A 89 -11.01 -11.23 11.20
C GLN A 89 -11.04 -10.53 12.56
N VAL A 90 -9.95 -9.86 12.94
CA VAL A 90 -9.80 -9.10 14.20
C VAL A 90 -10.29 -7.66 14.03
N LYS A 91 -9.74 -6.93 13.04
CA LYS A 91 -9.98 -5.50 12.85
C LYS A 91 -11.15 -5.18 11.91
N LYS A 92 -11.71 -6.18 11.21
CA LYS A 92 -12.83 -6.06 10.24
C LYS A 92 -12.55 -5.14 9.03
N LEU A 93 -11.27 -4.87 8.77
CA LEU A 93 -10.82 -4.07 7.63
C LEU A 93 -10.56 -4.94 6.39
N PRO A 94 -10.92 -4.50 5.18
CA PRO A 94 -10.68 -5.24 3.94
C PRO A 94 -9.18 -5.37 3.62
N ILE A 95 -8.78 -6.53 3.13
CA ILE A 95 -7.39 -6.85 2.69
C ILE A 95 -7.37 -7.22 1.20
N GLY A 96 -8.51 -7.63 0.66
CA GLY A 96 -8.65 -7.93 -0.75
C GLY A 96 -10.06 -8.31 -1.13
N TYR A 97 -10.24 -8.57 -2.42
CA TYR A 97 -11.50 -8.92 -3.03
C TYR A 97 -11.27 -9.94 -4.13
N ILE A 98 -12.23 -10.85 -4.32
CA ILE A 98 -12.28 -11.79 -5.43
C ILE A 98 -13.57 -11.54 -6.20
N GLY A 99 -13.47 -11.34 -7.51
CA GLY A 99 -14.63 -11.06 -8.37
C GLY A 99 -14.22 -10.57 -9.76
N LYS A 100 -15.19 -10.07 -10.53
CA LYS A 100 -14.91 -9.47 -11.84
C LYS A 100 -13.97 -8.27 -11.68
N ARG A 101 -13.02 -8.12 -12.62
CA ARG A 101 -12.05 -7.00 -12.63
C ARG A 101 -12.73 -5.65 -12.40
N ASN A 102 -13.74 -5.32 -13.20
CA ASN A 102 -14.44 -4.03 -13.11
C ASN A 102 -15.15 -3.82 -11.76
N SER A 103 -15.58 -4.91 -11.11
CA SER A 103 -16.28 -4.84 -9.81
C SER A 103 -15.32 -4.64 -8.64
N ILE A 104 -14.07 -5.12 -8.73
CA ILE A 104 -13.13 -5.07 -7.61
C ILE A 104 -12.13 -3.91 -7.69
N THR A 105 -11.87 -3.34 -8.87
CA THR A 105 -10.86 -2.28 -9.02
C THR A 105 -11.14 -1.08 -8.13
N GLY A 106 -12.39 -0.56 -8.11
CA GLY A 106 -12.79 0.55 -7.24
C GLY A 106 -12.71 0.19 -5.75
N LEU A 107 -13.21 -0.99 -5.37
CA LEU A 107 -13.15 -1.47 -3.98
C LEU A 107 -11.71 -1.62 -3.48
N CYS A 108 -10.79 -2.06 -4.33
CA CYS A 108 -9.37 -2.15 -3.98
C CYS A 108 -8.71 -0.77 -3.85
N GLN A 109 -9.16 0.23 -4.62
CA GLN A 109 -8.69 1.61 -4.47
C GLN A 109 -9.20 2.24 -3.16
N GLU A 110 -10.48 2.05 -2.83
CA GLU A 110 -11.05 2.48 -1.55
C GLU A 110 -10.35 1.81 -0.36
N MET A 111 -10.04 0.51 -0.48
CA MET A 111 -9.27 -0.22 0.53
C MET A 111 -7.89 0.39 0.78
N LYS A 112 -7.14 0.77 -0.27
CA LYS A 112 -5.86 1.48 -0.10
C LYS A 112 -6.03 2.79 0.66
N GLN A 113 -7.08 3.55 0.37
CA GLN A 113 -7.36 4.80 1.09
C GLN A 113 -7.70 4.53 2.56
N GLY A 114 -8.52 3.51 2.84
CA GLY A 114 -8.81 3.06 4.20
C GLY A 114 -7.58 2.61 4.98
N PHE A 115 -6.59 2.02 4.29
CA PHE A 115 -5.30 1.69 4.90
C PHE A 115 -4.54 2.94 5.40
N VAL A 116 -4.47 3.99 4.58
CA VAL A 116 -3.84 5.26 4.97
C VAL A 116 -4.57 5.89 6.16
N GLN A 117 -5.91 5.86 6.16
CA GLN A 117 -6.71 6.35 7.29
C GLN A 117 -6.47 5.55 8.58
N PHE A 118 -6.37 4.22 8.47
CA PHE A 118 -6.04 3.36 9.61
C PHE A 118 -4.64 3.67 10.15
N ALA A 119 -3.64 3.85 9.27
CA ALA A 119 -2.31 4.27 9.66
C ALA A 119 -2.34 5.59 10.45
N SER A 120 -3.08 6.59 9.98
CA SER A 120 -3.25 7.87 10.69
C SER A 120 -3.86 7.73 12.09
N GLN A 121 -4.72 6.72 12.32
CA GLN A 121 -5.30 6.48 13.64
C GLN A 121 -4.30 5.87 14.63
N LEU A 122 -3.40 4.99 14.15
CA LEU A 122 -2.38 4.36 14.98
C LEU A 122 -1.38 5.38 15.53
N VAL A 123 -1.05 6.41 14.75
CA VAL A 123 -0.06 7.43 15.15
C VAL A 123 -0.54 8.34 16.29
N ASN A 124 -1.84 8.34 16.59
CA ASN A 124 -2.42 9.12 17.69
C ASN A 124 -2.32 8.42 19.06
N ASP A 125 -1.87 7.16 19.12
CA ASP A 125 -1.60 6.48 20.39
C ASP A 125 -0.20 6.87 20.92
N GLU A 126 -0.08 6.95 22.25
CA GLU A 126 1.01 7.70 22.93
C GLU A 126 2.42 7.12 22.73
N GLU A 127 2.59 5.91 22.21
CA GLU A 127 3.90 5.33 21.86
C GLU A 127 3.79 4.34 20.68
N PRO A 128 4.41 4.61 19.51
CA PRO A 128 4.61 3.60 18.48
C PRO A 128 5.70 2.63 18.94
N ASP A 129 5.35 1.70 19.81
CA ASP A 129 6.31 0.83 20.50
C ASP A 129 6.58 -0.50 19.77
N ASN A 130 6.21 -0.60 18.49
CA ASN A 130 6.43 -1.81 17.71
C ASN A 130 6.67 -1.52 16.21
N ASP A 131 7.61 -2.24 15.62
CA ASP A 131 7.92 -2.32 14.17
C ASP A 131 6.64 -2.41 13.31
N PHE A 132 5.57 -2.99 13.88
CA PHE A 132 4.27 -3.11 13.25
C PHE A 132 3.64 -1.76 12.89
N GLU A 133 3.64 -0.77 13.78
CA GLU A 133 3.04 0.56 13.51
C GLU A 133 3.90 1.38 12.56
N TYR A 134 5.21 1.29 12.72
CA TYR A 134 6.20 1.92 11.84
C TYR A 134 5.96 1.55 10.36
N PHE A 135 5.67 0.29 10.09
CA PHE A 135 5.33 -0.18 8.75
C PHE A 135 4.11 0.56 8.13
N PHE A 136 3.06 0.82 8.91
CA PHE A 136 1.88 1.56 8.42
C PHE A 136 2.21 3.02 8.10
N ILE A 137 3.04 3.66 8.93
CA ILE A 137 3.49 5.04 8.73
C ILE A 137 4.28 5.15 7.43
N ILE A 138 5.32 4.32 7.26
CA ILE A 138 6.15 4.32 6.05
C ILE A 138 5.32 4.06 4.80
N TYR A 139 4.42 3.08 4.83
CA TYR A 139 3.55 2.82 3.70
C TYR A 139 2.67 4.04 3.36
N ALA A 140 2.07 4.66 4.38
CA ALA A 140 1.23 5.84 4.17
C ALA A 140 2.04 7.03 3.60
N LEU A 141 3.30 7.19 4.02
CA LEU A 141 4.21 8.18 3.44
C LEU A 141 4.56 7.86 1.99
N MET A 142 4.88 6.61 1.67
CA MET A 142 5.14 6.18 0.29
C MET A 142 3.96 6.46 -0.64
N GLU A 143 2.74 6.15 -0.24
CA GLU A 143 1.54 6.42 -1.04
C GLU A 143 1.33 7.94 -1.25
N LYS A 144 1.60 8.77 -0.23
CA LYS A 144 1.52 10.24 -0.35
C LYS A 144 2.59 10.80 -1.28
N ILE A 145 3.84 10.37 -1.12
CA ILE A 145 4.98 10.80 -1.95
C ILE A 145 4.75 10.36 -3.41
N GLY A 146 4.26 9.13 -3.63
CA GLY A 146 3.90 8.65 -4.96
C GLY A 146 2.85 9.52 -5.64
N LYS A 147 1.79 9.91 -4.93
CA LYS A 147 0.78 10.86 -5.44
C LYS A 147 1.36 12.23 -5.76
N MET A 148 2.29 12.73 -4.94
CA MET A 148 2.98 13.99 -5.25
C MET A 148 3.82 13.86 -6.52
N ALA A 149 4.54 12.75 -6.71
CA ALA A 149 5.30 12.50 -7.92
C ALA A 149 4.41 12.39 -9.17
N GLU A 150 3.28 11.67 -9.10
CA GLU A 150 2.29 11.57 -10.18
C GLU A 150 1.66 12.92 -10.55
N ALA A 151 1.58 13.85 -9.59
CA ALA A 151 1.04 15.19 -9.77
C ALA A 151 2.10 16.26 -10.11
N ASP A 152 3.35 15.87 -10.39
CA ASP A 152 4.48 16.78 -10.61
C ASP A 152 4.75 17.76 -9.43
N LEU A 153 4.38 17.37 -8.21
CA LEU A 153 4.57 18.12 -6.96
C LEU A 153 5.81 17.67 -6.17
N LEU A 154 6.62 16.79 -6.74
CA LEU A 154 7.89 16.32 -6.18
C LEU A 154 9.03 16.61 -7.15
N GLY A 155 10.04 17.37 -6.72
CA GLY A 155 11.17 17.72 -7.60
C GLY A 155 12.36 18.32 -6.88
N CYS A 156 13.36 18.75 -7.65
CA CYS A 156 14.57 19.40 -7.15
C CYS A 156 14.84 20.68 -7.91
N LYS A 157 15.34 21.71 -7.22
CA LYS A 157 15.66 23.01 -7.84
C LYS A 157 16.75 22.97 -8.92
N CYS A 158 17.53 21.89 -9.01
CA CYS A 158 18.43 21.64 -10.15
C CYS A 158 17.70 21.27 -11.46
N GLY A 159 16.36 21.24 -11.43
CA GLY A 159 15.49 20.91 -12.55
C GLY A 159 15.28 19.41 -12.78
N ASN A 160 15.63 18.56 -11.80
CA ASN A 160 15.33 17.13 -11.87
C ASN A 160 14.05 16.82 -11.08
N ASN A 161 13.05 16.26 -11.76
CA ASN A 161 11.79 15.80 -11.14
C ASN A 161 11.75 14.28 -10.94
N ASN A 162 12.71 13.54 -11.52
CA ASN A 162 12.85 12.11 -11.30
C ASN A 162 13.78 11.87 -10.11
N LEU A 163 13.20 11.80 -8.92
CA LEU A 163 13.93 11.59 -7.67
C LEU A 163 13.85 10.12 -7.25
N ALA A 164 14.97 9.58 -6.77
CA ALA A 164 15.01 8.27 -6.14
C ALA A 164 14.42 8.37 -4.73
N VAL A 165 13.82 7.27 -4.27
CA VAL A 165 13.20 7.21 -2.95
C VAL A 165 13.66 5.93 -2.25
N GLU A 166 14.23 6.08 -1.06
CA GLU A 166 14.77 5.00 -0.25
C GLU A 166 14.10 4.94 1.12
N ILE A 167 13.79 3.73 1.59
CA ILE A 167 13.21 3.49 2.91
C ILE A 167 14.34 3.15 3.87
N LEU A 168 14.47 3.93 4.94
CA LEU A 168 15.45 3.75 6.00
C LEU A 168 14.76 3.42 7.33
N PRO A 169 15.47 2.86 8.33
CA PRO A 169 14.91 2.65 9.67
C PRO A 169 14.41 3.93 10.35
N GLU A 170 14.97 5.08 10.00
CA GLU A 170 14.62 6.40 10.54
C GLU A 170 13.54 7.15 9.74
N GLY A 171 13.17 6.66 8.54
CA GLY A 171 12.16 7.29 7.71
C GLY A 171 12.34 7.03 6.21
N ILE A 172 12.15 8.07 5.39
CA ILE A 172 12.28 8.01 3.94
C ILE A 172 13.24 9.08 3.45
N GLU A 173 14.21 8.69 2.63
CA GLU A 173 15.07 9.60 1.88
C GLU A 173 14.59 9.77 0.45
N ILE A 174 14.64 11.01 -0.02
CA ILE A 174 14.36 11.41 -1.39
C ILE A 174 15.66 11.97 -1.95
N ILE A 175 16.20 11.34 -2.99
CA ILE A 175 17.55 11.60 -3.48
C ILE A 175 17.47 12.11 -4.92
N CYS A 176 18.09 13.26 -5.16
CA CYS A 176 18.33 13.74 -6.51
C CYS A 176 19.65 13.20 -7.03
N GLU A 177 19.63 12.17 -7.87
CA GLU A 177 20.87 11.58 -8.42
C GLU A 177 21.66 12.54 -9.32
N LYS A 178 21.03 13.61 -9.81
CA LYS A 178 21.66 14.63 -10.67
C LYS A 178 22.57 15.60 -9.91
N CYS A 179 22.14 16.06 -8.73
CA CYS A 179 22.86 17.06 -7.93
C CYS A 179 23.13 16.61 -6.50
N HIS A 180 22.90 15.34 -6.19
CA HIS A 180 23.10 14.73 -4.88
C HIS A 180 22.35 15.41 -3.72
N ALA A 181 21.31 16.21 -4.02
CA ALA A 181 20.42 16.74 -2.99
C ALA A 181 19.67 15.59 -2.31
N VAL A 182 19.48 15.69 -1.00
CA VAL A 182 18.79 14.67 -0.19
C VAL A 182 17.73 15.34 0.69
N GLY A 183 16.50 14.87 0.59
CA GLY A 183 15.41 15.24 1.47
C GLY A 183 15.06 14.09 2.40
N MET A 184 15.11 14.31 3.70
CA MET A 184 14.81 13.29 4.71
C MET A 184 13.45 13.56 5.36
N ILE A 185 12.56 12.57 5.31
CA ILE A 185 11.26 12.56 5.99
C ILE A 185 11.38 11.62 7.17
N SER A 186 11.49 12.16 8.38
CA SER A 186 11.60 11.32 9.58
C SER A 186 10.25 10.72 9.98
N ALA A 187 10.19 9.40 10.14
CA ALA A 187 8.99 8.71 10.58
C ALA A 187 8.78 8.72 12.12
N ALA A 188 9.75 9.27 12.88
CA ALA A 188 9.61 9.47 14.33
C ALA A 188 8.65 10.62 14.69
N ASP A 189 8.33 11.48 13.73
CA ASP A 189 7.42 12.60 13.91
C ASP A 189 5.97 12.13 13.83
N LYS A 190 5.26 12.13 14.97
CA LYS A 190 3.86 11.66 15.04
C LYS A 190 2.90 12.49 14.18
N GLU A 191 3.24 13.73 13.87
CA GLU A 191 2.40 14.55 13.01
C GLU A 191 2.79 14.43 11.53
N ILE A 192 3.70 13.51 11.17
CA ILE A 192 4.28 13.49 9.83
C ILE A 192 3.25 13.33 8.73
N LEU A 193 2.29 12.43 8.91
CA LEU A 193 1.25 12.19 7.91
C LEU A 193 0.39 13.43 7.68
N SER A 194 0.12 14.19 8.74
CA SER A 194 -0.61 15.46 8.71
C SER A 194 0.22 16.57 8.08
N LYS A 195 1.49 16.71 8.46
CA LYS A 195 2.42 17.69 7.86
C LYS A 195 2.52 17.49 6.36
N ILE A 196 2.72 16.26 5.89
CA ILE A 196 2.78 15.94 4.47
C ILE A 196 1.44 16.24 3.76
N ASP A 197 0.28 15.99 4.39
CA ASP A 197 -1.03 16.36 3.81
C ASP A 197 -1.19 17.87 3.62
N HIS A 198 -0.57 18.67 4.49
CA HIS A 198 -0.60 20.13 4.40
C HIS A 198 0.51 20.72 3.52
N MET A 199 1.43 19.89 2.99
CA MET A 199 2.46 20.34 2.06
C MET A 199 1.91 20.32 0.63
N ALA A 200 1.99 21.47 -0.04
CA ALA A 200 1.57 21.59 -1.44
C ALA A 200 2.53 20.89 -2.40
N ALA A 201 3.83 20.88 -2.09
CA ALA A 201 4.87 20.25 -2.90
C ALA A 201 6.12 20.00 -2.05
N ILE A 202 6.97 19.07 -2.48
CA ILE A 202 8.30 18.83 -1.92
C ILE A 202 9.33 19.20 -3.00
N SER A 203 10.20 20.16 -2.69
CA SER A 203 11.29 20.57 -3.57
C SER A 203 12.63 20.49 -2.84
N LEU A 204 13.55 19.66 -3.33
CA LEU A 204 14.91 19.59 -2.78
C LEU A 204 15.73 20.82 -3.18
N GLU A 205 16.54 21.31 -2.24
CA GLU A 205 17.55 22.33 -2.49
C GLU A 205 18.79 21.68 -3.12
N GLU A 206 19.30 22.26 -4.20
CA GLU A 206 20.42 21.69 -4.96
C GLU A 206 21.68 21.52 -4.09
N ASN A 207 22.31 20.33 -4.15
CA ASN A 207 23.49 19.96 -3.34
C ASN A 207 23.31 20.07 -1.81
N MET A 208 22.08 20.01 -1.30
CA MET A 208 21.79 20.14 0.14
C MET A 208 21.13 18.88 0.70
N THR A 209 21.38 18.61 1.98
CA THR A 209 20.60 17.65 2.78
C THR A 209 19.62 18.42 3.67
N THR A 210 18.33 18.12 3.55
CA THR A 210 17.27 18.83 4.28
C THR A 210 16.33 17.87 4.99
N LEU A 211 16.03 18.13 6.26
CA LEU A 211 14.94 17.47 6.97
C LEU A 211 13.62 18.13 6.59
N ILE A 212 12.79 17.41 5.81
CA ILE A 212 11.56 17.93 5.20
C ILE A 212 10.50 18.25 6.26
N ASN A 213 10.45 17.47 7.34
CA ASN A 213 9.43 17.60 8.37
C ASN A 213 9.86 18.37 9.62
N ASN A 214 11.02 19.02 9.60
CA ASN A 214 11.46 19.84 10.72
C ASN A 214 10.76 21.23 10.69
N PRO A 215 9.98 21.60 11.72
CA PRO A 215 9.31 22.91 11.78
C PRO A 215 10.28 24.12 11.74
N LEU A 216 11.57 23.91 12.00
CA LEU A 216 12.59 24.97 11.96
C LEU A 216 12.99 25.42 10.54
N GLN A 217 12.43 24.86 9.47
CA GLN A 217 12.61 25.38 8.11
C GLN A 217 11.49 26.33 7.63
N ARG A 218 10.53 26.70 8.50
CA ARG A 218 9.65 27.86 8.25
C ARG A 218 10.35 29.17 8.55
N GLU A 219 11.44 29.48 7.86
CA GLU A 219 11.85 30.87 7.64
C GLU A 219 12.94 30.96 6.56
N LYS A 220 12.67 31.84 5.57
CA LYS A 220 13.56 32.36 4.52
C LYS A 220 13.51 31.64 3.15
N SER A 221 12.48 31.94 2.37
CA SER A 221 12.62 32.71 1.11
C SER A 221 11.33 32.74 0.27
N TRP A 222 10.32 33.48 0.75
CA TRP A 222 9.20 33.90 -0.12
C TRP A 222 9.02 35.42 -0.13
N ILE A 223 10.12 36.17 0.02
CA ILE A 223 10.15 37.61 -0.25
C ILE A 223 11.43 37.97 -1.00
N LYS A 224 11.34 38.02 -2.33
CA LYS A 224 11.78 39.13 -3.21
C LYS A 224 11.56 38.72 -4.67
N LYS A 225 10.51 39.28 -5.29
CA LYS A 225 10.57 40.40 -6.26
C LYS A 225 11.03 39.94 -7.66
N GLN A 226 10.08 39.82 -8.58
CA GLN A 226 9.70 40.94 -9.45
C GLN A 226 8.23 40.83 -9.83
#